data_AF-A0A933KHX3-F1
#
_entry.id   AF-A0A933KHX3-F1
#
_cell.length_a   1.000
_cell.length_b   1.000
_cell.length_c   1.000
_cell.angle_alpha   90.00
_cell.angle_beta   90.00
_cell.angle_gamma   90.00
#
_symmetry.space_group_name_H-M   'P 1'
#
loop_
_entity.id
_entity.type
_entity.pdbx_description
1 polymer ?
#
loop_
_entity_poly.entity_id
_entity_poly.type
_entity_poly.pdbx_seq_one_letter_code
_entity_poly.pdbx_strand_id
1 'polypeptide(L)' 'MPEPLPKPATYEDLLQVPDHLLAQIIDGELVVLPRPAFRHARASSVLGADLLGPFDRRRGGSNGP' A
#
# COMPACT_ATOMS: atom_id res chain seq x y z
N MET A 1 -12.27 -28.85 -24.01
CA MET A 1 -12.28 -27.41 -24.37
C MET A 1 -11.20 -26.74 -23.53
N PRO A 2 -10.27 -25.97 -24.10
CA PRO A 2 -9.36 -25.17 -23.29
C PRO A 2 -10.17 -24.11 -22.53
N GLU A 3 -9.88 -23.94 -21.26
CA GLU A 3 -10.47 -22.88 -20.45
C GLU A 3 -9.94 -21.52 -20.95
N PRO A 4 -10.78 -20.49 -21.08
CA PRO A 4 -10.31 -19.17 -21.49
C PRO A 4 -9.28 -18.64 -20.48
N LEU A 5 -8.20 -18.05 -20.99
CA LEU A 5 -7.21 -17.41 -20.14
C LEU A 5 -7.90 -16.35 -19.26
N PRO A 6 -7.62 -16.32 -17.95
CA PRO A 6 -8.22 -15.34 -17.06
C PRO A 6 -7.87 -13.93 -17.57
N LYS A 7 -8.88 -13.06 -17.64
CA LYS A 7 -8.67 -11.67 -18.01
C LYS A 7 -7.84 -10.98 -16.92
N PRO A 8 -6.84 -10.16 -17.28
CA PRO A 8 -6.10 -9.41 -16.29
C PRO A 8 -7.03 -8.44 -15.55
N ALA A 9 -6.78 -8.26 -14.26
CA ALA A 9 -7.47 -7.33 -13.40
C ALA A 9 -7.29 -5.89 -13.90
N THR A 10 -8.36 -5.13 -13.79
CA THR A 10 -8.49 -3.74 -14.23
C THR A 10 -8.66 -2.80 -13.04
N TYR A 11 -8.52 -1.50 -13.29
CA TYR A 11 -8.75 -0.51 -12.25
C TYR A 11 -10.21 -0.49 -11.75
N GLU A 12 -11.19 -0.74 -12.61
CA GLU A 12 -12.58 -0.96 -12.20
C GLU A 12 -12.70 -2.10 -11.18
N ASP A 13 -11.96 -3.21 -11.34
CA ASP A 13 -11.99 -4.32 -10.38
C ASP A 13 -11.45 -3.89 -9.00
N LEU A 14 -10.45 -3.00 -8.95
CA LEU A 14 -9.95 -2.42 -7.69
C LEU A 14 -11.03 -1.57 -7.00
N LEU A 15 -11.78 -0.77 -7.76
CA LEU A 15 -12.81 0.12 -7.21
C LEU A 15 -14.03 -0.62 -6.67
N GLN A 16 -14.24 -1.88 -7.09
CA GLN A 16 -15.31 -2.74 -6.55
C GLN A 16 -14.92 -3.42 -5.23
N VAL A 17 -13.66 -3.34 -4.80
CA VAL A 17 -13.23 -3.95 -3.54
C VAL A 17 -13.82 -3.19 -2.35
N PRO A 18 -14.38 -3.88 -1.35
CA PRO A 18 -14.88 -3.23 -0.13
C PRO A 18 -13.82 -2.38 0.60
N ASP A 19 -14.20 -1.19 1.06
CA ASP A 19 -13.32 -0.20 1.71
C ASP A 19 -12.52 -0.71 2.94
N HIS A 20 -13.02 -1.77 3.59
CA HIS A 20 -12.37 -2.38 4.74
C HIS A 20 -11.22 -3.31 4.36
N LEU A 21 -11.00 -3.57 3.07
CA LEU A 21 -9.89 -4.34 2.54
C LEU A 21 -8.89 -3.42 1.83
N LEU A 22 -7.66 -3.89 1.74
CA LEU A 22 -6.64 -3.29 0.90
C LEU A 22 -6.56 -4.11 -0.39
N ALA A 23 -6.48 -3.45 -1.54
CA ALA A 23 -6.34 -4.12 -2.81
C ALA A 23 -5.23 -3.53 -3.67
N GLN A 24 -4.59 -4.40 -4.44
CA GLN A 24 -3.52 -4.05 -5.36
C GLN A 24 -3.56 -4.98 -6.58
N ILE A 25 -3.15 -4.47 -7.74
CA ILE A 25 -2.96 -5.30 -8.93
C ILE A 25 -1.47 -5.59 -9.08
N ILE A 26 -1.10 -6.87 -9.12
CA ILE A 26 0.27 -7.34 -9.31
C ILE A 26 0.26 -8.28 -10.51
N ASP A 27 1.04 -7.97 -11.55
CA ASP A 27 1.13 -8.80 -12.77
C ASP A 27 -0.23 -9.14 -13.41
N GLY A 28 -1.21 -8.23 -13.28
CA GLY A 28 -2.56 -8.43 -13.79
C GLY A 28 -3.46 -9.27 -12.87
N GLU A 29 -3.04 -9.61 -11.66
CA GLU A 29 -3.85 -10.27 -10.65
C GLU A 29 -4.32 -9.28 -9.58
N LEU A 30 -5.60 -9.31 -9.23
CA LEU A 30 -6.15 -8.55 -8.11
C LEU A 30 -5.85 -9.27 -6.79
N VAL A 31 -4.95 -8.72 -5.98
CA VAL A 31 -4.59 -9.23 -4.67
C VAL A 31 -5.29 -8.38 -3.60
N VAL A 32 -6.01 -9.04 -2.70
CA VAL A 32 -6.78 -8.39 -1.63
C VAL A 32 -6.30 -8.88 -0.26
N LEU A 33 -6.13 -7.94 0.67
CA LEU A 33 -5.56 -8.17 1.98
C LEU A 33 -6.45 -7.54 3.07
N PRO A 34 -6.52 -8.14 4.27
CA PRO A 34 -7.16 -7.49 5.41
C PRO A 34 -6.36 -6.26 5.86
N ARG A 35 -6.99 -5.39 6.65
CA ARG A 35 -6.30 -4.25 7.28
C ARG A 35 -5.13 -4.76 8.15
N PRO A 36 -3.94 -4.11 8.08
CA PRO A 36 -2.79 -4.55 8.85
C PRO A 36 -3.05 -4.59 10.34
N ALA A 37 -2.59 -5.64 11.01
CA ALA A 37 -2.65 -5.73 12.46
C ALA A 37 -1.81 -4.62 13.11
N PHE A 38 -2.13 -4.26 14.36
CA PHE A 38 -1.48 -3.17 15.10
C PHE A 38 0.05 -3.26 15.11
N ARG A 39 0.63 -4.47 15.22
CA ARG A 39 2.09 -4.66 15.22
C ARG A 39 2.72 -4.25 13.90
N HIS A 40 2.07 -4.54 12.76
CA HIS A 40 2.52 -4.11 11.44
C HIS A 40 2.42 -2.59 11.32
N ALA A 41 1.26 -2.02 11.66
CA ALA A 41 1.05 -0.57 11.62
C ALA A 41 2.09 0.18 12.45
N ARG A 42 2.38 -0.27 13.68
CA ARG A 42 3.41 0.32 14.54
C ARG A 42 4.79 0.28 13.91
N ALA A 43 5.19 -0.85 13.32
CA ALA A 43 6.48 -0.97 12.64
C ALA A 43 6.60 0.03 11.48
N SER A 44 5.56 0.11 10.63
CA SER A 44 5.50 1.09 9.54
C SER A 44 5.56 2.53 10.04
N SER A 45 4.87 2.87 11.14
CA SER A 45 4.89 4.22 11.71
C SER A 45 6.26 4.62 12.26
N VAL A 46 7.00 3.70 12.89
CA VAL A 46 8.36 4.00 13.39
C VAL A 46 9.30 4.27 12.23
N LEU A 47 9.28 3.43 11.19
CA LEU A 47 10.06 3.67 9.96
C LEU A 47 9.67 5.00 9.30
N GLY A 48 8.38 5.32 9.28
CA GLY A 48 7.89 6.61 8.83
C GLY A 48 8.48 7.77 9.63
N ALA A 49 8.47 7.71 10.95
CA ALA A 49 9.02 8.76 11.81
C ALA A 49 10.52 9.02 11.55
N ASP A 50 11.30 7.96 11.34
CA ASP A 50 12.72 8.06 11.00
C ASP A 50 12.96 8.74 9.65
N LEU A 51 12.05 8.58 8.69
CA LEU A 51 12.10 9.23 7.38
C LEU A 51 11.58 10.68 7.43
N LEU A 52 10.49 10.93 8.15
CA LEU A 52 9.87 12.26 8.26
C LEU A 52 10.84 13.29 8.83
N GLY A 53 11.72 12.88 9.75
CA GLY A 53 12.71 13.79 10.30
C GLY A 53 13.62 14.45 9.26
N PRO A 54 14.49 13.69 8.59
CA PRO A 54 15.42 14.23 7.61
C PRO A 54 14.77 14.67 6.30
N PHE A 55 13.64 14.07 5.90
CA PHE A 55 13.07 14.27 4.56
C PHE A 55 11.76 15.07 4.52
N ASP A 56 11.10 15.31 5.66
CA ASP A 56 9.84 16.07 5.75
C ASP A 56 9.98 17.34 6.62
N ARG A 57 11.22 17.71 6.99
CA ARG A 57 11.51 18.98 7.67
C ARG A 57 12.04 20.03 6.69
N ARG A 58 11.78 21.30 7.02
CA ARG A 58 12.33 22.44 6.27
C ARG A 58 13.86 22.36 6.23
N ARG A 59 14.43 22.47 5.02
CA ARG A 59 15.87 22.53 4.77
C ARG A 59 16.52 23.63 5.61
N GLY A 60 17.57 23.29 6.37
CA GLY A 60 18.30 24.20 7.26
C GLY A 60 17.66 24.47 8.64
N GLY A 61 16.61 23.74 9.02
CA GLY A 61 16.07 23.77 10.38
C GLY A 61 16.89 22.90 11.35
N SER A 62 16.80 23.17 12.66
CA SER A 62 17.64 22.51 13.69
C SER A 62 17.53 20.98 13.77
N ASN A 63 16.50 20.40 13.14
CA ASN A 63 16.22 18.97 13.14
C ASN A 63 16.22 18.37 11.71
N GLY A 64 16.54 19.17 10.68
CA GLY A 64 16.75 18.67 9.32
C GLY A 64 18.19 18.13 9.16
N PRO A 65 18.50 17.44 8.06
CA PRO A 65 19.88 17.22 7.67
C PRO A 65 20.52 18.54 7.20
#